data_AF-A0A944YL57-F1
#
_entry.id   AF-A0A944YL57-F1
#
_cell.length_a   1.000
_cell.length_b   1.000
_cell.length_c   1.000
_cell.angle_alpha   90.00
_cell.angle_beta   90.00
_cell.angle_gamma   90.00
#
_symmetry.space_group_name_H-M   'P 1'
#
loop_
_entity.id
_entity.type
_entity.pdbx_description
1 polymer ?
#
loop_
_entity_poly.entity_id
_entity_poly.type
_entity_poly.pdbx_seq_one_letter_code
_entity_poly.pdbx_strand_id
1 'polypeptide(L)'
;MNSCKFISESQLPTKFGDFTISAFEEPNGKDHLALTIGDVQQQDAVMCRVHSECLTGDALHSLRCDCGPQLQAALQMLAENKSGILLYLRQEGRG
;
A
#
# COMPACT_ATOMS: atom_id res chain seq x y z
N MET A 1 7.92 21.48 4.16
CA MET A 1 7.87 20.05 3.81
C MET A 1 6.75 19.45 4.63
N ASN A 2 5.66 18.98 4.02
CA ASN A 2 4.63 18.26 4.76
C ASN A 2 5.23 16.92 5.16
N SER A 3 5.66 16.80 6.42
CA SER A 3 6.19 15.57 6.97
C SER A 3 5.00 14.68 7.37
N CYS A 4 4.84 13.54 6.71
CA CYS A 4 4.04 12.43 7.25
C CYS A 4 4.71 11.89 8.53
N LYS A 5 3.91 11.61 9.56
CA LYS A 5 4.37 11.05 10.84
C LYS A 5 3.93 9.59 10.94
N PHE A 6 4.86 8.69 11.27
CA PHE A 6 4.51 7.31 11.63
C PHE A 6 3.61 7.29 12.87
N ILE A 7 2.52 6.53 12.82
CA ILE A 7 1.55 6.40 13.91
C ILE A 7 1.66 5.04 14.59
N SER A 8 1.51 3.96 13.82
CA SER A 8 1.48 2.60 14.34
C SER A 8 1.70 1.58 13.23
N GLU A 9 1.96 0.34 13.61
CA GLU A 9 2.05 -0.78 12.70
C GLU A 9 1.38 -2.03 13.29
N SER A 10 1.01 -2.96 12.41
CA SER A 10 0.41 -4.24 12.79
C SER A 10 0.69 -5.31 11.74
N GLN A 11 0.43 -6.58 12.11
CA GLN A 11 0.46 -7.70 11.16
C GLN A 11 -0.86 -7.76 10.39
N LEU A 12 -0.77 -7.88 9.08
CA LEU A 12 -1.88 -7.98 8.15
C LEU A 12 -1.74 -9.28 7.32
N PRO A 13 -2.22 -10.42 7.85
CA PRO A 13 -2.32 -11.63 7.05
C PRO A 13 -3.38 -11.42 5.95
N THR A 14 -2.99 -11.68 4.71
CA THR A 14 -3.87 -11.57 3.53
C THR A 14 -3.88 -12.86 2.72
N LYS A 15 -4.77 -12.96 1.74
CA LYS A 15 -4.74 -14.06 0.76
C LYS A 15 -3.48 -14.10 -0.10
N PHE A 16 -2.71 -13.00 -0.15
CA PHE A 16 -1.49 -12.89 -0.96
C PHE A 16 -0.25 -13.25 -0.13
N GLY A 17 -0.26 -12.96 1.16
CA GLY A 17 0.85 -13.20 2.08
C GLY A 17 0.68 -12.44 3.39
N ASP A 18 1.63 -12.64 4.29
CA ASP A 18 1.69 -11.95 5.57
C ASP A 18 2.45 -10.63 5.40
N PHE A 19 1.71 -9.52 5.44
CA PHE A 19 2.27 -8.18 5.34
C PHE A 19 2.37 -7.55 6.73
N THR A 20 3.30 -6.62 6.90
CA THR A 20 3.21 -5.61 7.95
C THR A 20 2.52 -4.38 7.36
N ILE A 21 1.49 -3.88 8.02
CA ILE A 21 0.83 -2.62 7.67
C ILE A 21 1.29 -1.52 8.62
N SER A 22 1.78 -0.41 8.08
CA SER A 22 2.23 0.77 8.82
C SER A 22 1.40 1.99 8.44
N ALA A 23 0.91 2.73 9.42
CA ALA A 23 0.10 3.93 9.24
C ALA A 23 0.95 5.20 9.40
N PHE A 24 0.71 6.17 8.51
CA PHE A 24 1.37 7.48 8.50
C PHE A 24 0.33 8.59 8.39
N GLU A 25 0.42 9.61 9.24
CA GLU A 25 -0.53 10.73 9.28
C GLU A 25 0.13 12.01 8.73
N GLU A 26 -0.56 12.69 7.82
CA GLU A 26 -0.21 14.04 7.37
C GLU A 26 -0.63 15.10 8.41
N PRO A 27 -0.02 16.31 8.40
CA PRO A 27 -0.42 17.39 9.31
C PRO A 27 -1.90 17.83 9.22
N ASN A 28 -2.59 17.50 8.12
CA ASN A 28 -4.01 17.78 7.90
C ASN A 28 -4.93 16.66 8.45
N GLY A 29 -4.38 15.65 9.13
CA GLY A 29 -5.12 14.51 9.68
C GLY A 29 -5.45 13.42 8.65
N LYS A 30 -4.84 13.46 7.46
CA LYS A 30 -5.03 12.46 6.42
C LYS A 30 -4.04 11.31 6.61
N ASP A 31 -4.56 10.09 6.66
CA ASP A 31 -3.71 8.90 6.83
C ASP A 31 -3.28 8.31 5.48
N HIS A 32 -2.12 7.66 5.49
CA HIS A 32 -1.57 6.84 4.42
C HIS A 32 -1.12 5.51 5.01
N LEU A 33 -1.08 4.48 4.18
CA LEU A 33 -0.66 3.15 4.61
C LEU A 33 0.54 2.71 3.78
N ALA A 34 1.47 2.00 4.42
CA ALA A 34 2.48 1.20 3.76
C ALA A 34 2.24 -0.26 4.10
N LEU A 35 2.24 -1.13 3.11
CA LEU A 35 2.23 -2.58 3.29
C LEU A 35 3.60 -3.10 2.88
N THR A 36 4.34 -3.69 3.82
CA THR A 36 5.64 -4.29 3.56
C THR A 36 5.56 -5.80 3.70
N ILE A 37 6.35 -6.51 2.90
CA ILE A 37 6.63 -7.93 3.07
C ILE A 37 8.13 -8.14 3.05
N GLY A 38 8.63 -9.11 3.83
CA GLY A 38 10.06 -9.42 3.93
C GLY A 38 10.91 -8.32 4.57
N ASP A 39 12.23 -8.46 4.46
CA ASP A 39 13.19 -7.46 4.91
C ASP A 39 13.51 -6.49 3.76
N VAL A 40 12.97 -5.28 3.87
CA VAL A 40 13.20 -4.19 2.91
C VAL A 40 14.40 -3.31 3.29
N GLN A 41 14.96 -3.45 4.50
CA GLN A 41 16.08 -2.62 4.97
C GLN A 41 17.44 -3.16 4.51
N GLN A 42 17.54 -4.47 4.27
CA GLN A 42 18.78 -5.13 3.84
C GLN A 42 18.95 -5.23 2.33
N GLN A 43 18.15 -4.52 1.54
CA GLN A 43 18.19 -4.60 0.08
C GLN A 43 18.69 -3.28 -0.55
N ASP A 44 19.60 -3.41 -1.52
CA ASP A 44 20.08 -2.26 -2.30
C ASP A 44 18.99 -1.66 -3.21
N ALA A 45 18.02 -2.48 -3.60
CA ALA A 45 16.85 -2.06 -4.37
C ALA A 45 15.61 -2.83 -3.92
N VAL A 46 14.55 -2.10 -3.60
CA VAL A 46 13.29 -2.65 -3.07
C VAL A 46 12.19 -2.50 -4.13
N MET A 47 11.48 -3.59 -4.42
CA MET A 47 10.28 -3.53 -5.27
C MET A 47 9.22 -2.65 -4.59
N CYS A 48 8.79 -1.60 -5.29
CA CYS A 48 7.86 -0.62 -4.76
C CYS A 48 6.66 -0.42 -5.70
N ARG A 49 5.47 -0.39 -5.13
CA ARG A 49 4.24 0.07 -5.80
C ARG A 49 3.70 1.30 -5.08
N VAL A 50 3.46 2.38 -5.82
CA VAL A 50 2.65 3.50 -5.36
C VAL A 50 1.23 3.32 -5.90
N HIS A 51 0.25 3.32 -5.02
CA HIS A 51 -1.16 3.14 -5.34
C HIS A 51 -1.98 4.28 -4.73
N SER A 52 -2.60 5.09 -5.58
CA SER A 52 -3.60 6.07 -5.13
C SER A 52 -4.91 5.34 -4.86
N GLU A 53 -5.50 5.60 -3.69
CA GLU A 53 -6.79 5.08 -3.27
C GLU A 53 -7.84 5.30 -4.35
N CYS A 54 -8.56 4.22 -4.66
CA CYS A 54 -9.78 4.28 -5.45
C CYS A 54 -10.82 3.39 -4.79
N LEU A 55 -11.63 3.94 -3.88
CA LEU A 55 -12.64 3.20 -3.11
C LEU A 55 -13.51 2.33 -4.02
N THR A 56 -13.95 2.90 -5.15
CA THR A 56 -14.86 2.20 -6.06
C THR A 56 -14.19 1.00 -6.74
N GLY A 57 -12.92 1.11 -7.15
CA GLY A 57 -12.18 0.03 -7.78
C GLY A 57 -11.65 -0.99 -6.78
N ASP A 58 -11.04 -0.51 -5.70
CA ASP A 58 -10.31 -1.30 -4.72
C ASP A 58 -11.24 -2.14 -3.83
N ALA A 59 -12.36 -1.54 -3.38
CA ALA A 59 -13.26 -2.16 -2.41
C ALA A 59 -14.65 -2.49 -2.97
N LEU A 60 -15.19 -1.69 -3.89
CA LEU A 60 -16.56 -1.85 -4.41
C LEU A 60 -16.65 -2.55 -5.77
N HIS A 61 -15.53 -3.09 -6.27
CA HIS A 61 -15.45 -3.90 -7.50
C HIS A 61 -16.00 -3.19 -8.76
N SER A 62 -15.83 -1.86 -8.83
CA SER A 62 -16.21 -1.06 -10.00
C SER A 62 -15.50 -1.57 -11.26
N LEU A 63 -16.27 -1.74 -12.33
CA LEU A 63 -15.74 -2.08 -13.67
C LEU A 63 -15.39 -0.83 -14.49
N ARG A 64 -15.51 0.38 -13.92
CA ARG A 64 -15.21 1.64 -14.61
C ARG A 64 -13.74 2.03 -14.59
N CYS A 65 -12.95 1.35 -13.77
CA CYS A 65 -11.50 1.51 -13.68
C CYS A 65 -10.87 0.14 -13.42
N ASP A 66 -9.55 0.08 -13.53
CA ASP A 66 -8.74 -1.10 -13.28
C ASP A 66 -7.95 -1.01 -11.95
N CYS A 67 -8.27 -0.06 -11.08
CA CYS A 67 -7.57 0.16 -9.81
C CYS A 67 -7.56 -1.08 -8.91
N GLY A 68 -8.71 -1.75 -8.75
CA GLY A 68 -8.81 -2.97 -7.95
C GLY A 68 -7.92 -4.11 -8.47
N PRO A 69 -8.04 -4.50 -9.75
CA PRO A 69 -7.12 -5.45 -10.38
C PRO A 69 -5.64 -5.06 -10.27
N GLN A 70 -5.29 -3.78 -10.43
CA GLN A 70 -3.92 -3.29 -10.27
C GLN A 70 -3.40 -3.44 -8.82
N LEU A 71 -4.24 -3.13 -7.82
CA LEU A 71 -3.90 -3.32 -6.41
C LEU A 71 -3.63 -4.80 -6.11
N GLN A 72 -4.53 -5.69 -6.56
CA GLN A 72 -4.39 -7.12 -6.35
C GLN A 72 -3.14 -7.69 -7.04
N ALA A 73 -2.87 -7.28 -8.29
CA ALA A 73 -1.68 -7.69 -9.02
C ALA A 73 -0.40 -7.25 -8.30
N ALA A 74 -0.36 -6.01 -7.79
CA ALA A 74 0.79 -5.53 -7.05
C ALA A 74 1.03 -6.32 -5.75
N LEU A 75 -0.02 -6.60 -4.97
CA LEU A 75 0.10 -7.41 -3.75
C LEU A 75 0.60 -8.83 -4.05
N GLN A 76 0.09 -9.44 -5.12
CA GLN A 76 0.54 -10.75 -5.59
C GLN A 76 2.02 -10.74 -5.98
N MET A 77 2.45 -9.75 -6.79
CA MET A 77 3.85 -9.63 -7.22
C MET A 77 4.80 -9.39 -6.04
N LEU A 78 4.41 -8.57 -5.06
CA LEU A 78 5.20 -8.35 -3.85
C LEU A 78 5.33 -9.64 -3.04
N ALA A 79 4.25 -10.40 -2.89
CA ALA A 79 4.27 -11.67 -2.19
C ALA A 79 5.17 -12.71 -2.89
N GLU A 80 5.10 -12.80 -4.21
CA GLU A 80 5.97 -13.66 -5.02
C GLU A 80 7.46 -13.26 -4.91
N ASN A 81 7.74 -11.96 -4.88
CA ASN A 81 9.10 -11.43 -4.67
C ASN A 81 9.60 -11.66 -3.23
N LYS A 82 8.71 -11.97 -2.28
CA LYS A 82 8.98 -12.17 -0.84
C LYS A 82 9.62 -10.98 -0.14
N SER A 83 9.74 -9.85 -0.83
CA SER A 83 10.22 -8.59 -0.29
C SER A 83 9.66 -7.42 -1.10
N GLY A 84 9.27 -6.35 -0.42
CA GLY A 84 8.91 -5.11 -1.07
C GLY A 84 7.84 -4.31 -0.32
N ILE A 85 7.39 -3.23 -0.95
CA ILE A 85 6.50 -2.26 -0.32
C ILE A 85 5.40 -1.80 -1.29
N LEU A 86 4.18 -1.68 -0.77
CA LEU A 86 3.08 -0.97 -1.41
C LEU A 86 2.72 0.27 -0.57
N LEU A 87 2.78 1.44 -1.19
CA LEU A 87 2.31 2.70 -0.60
C LEU A 87 0.87 2.94 -1.05
N TYR A 88 -0.08 2.87 -0.12
CA TYR A 88 -1.49 3.17 -0.34
C TYR A 88 -1.76 4.62 0.07
N LEU A 89 -1.79 5.50 -0.91
CA LEU A 89 -1.98 6.92 -0.70
C LEU A 89 -3.47 7.24 -0.76
N ARG A 90 -4.06 7.72 0.33
CA ARG A 90 -5.49 8.07 0.42
C ARG A 90 -5.91 9.32 -0.38
N GLN A 91 -5.31 9.53 -1.56
CA GLN A 91 -5.53 10.64 -2.48
C GLN A 91 -6.53 10.22 -3.58
N GLU A 92 -7.76 9.96 -3.15
CA GLU A 92 -8.87 9.62 -4.05
C GLU A 92 -9.03 10.65 -5.18
N GLY A 93 -9.42 10.21 -6.38
CA GLY A 93 -9.80 11.13 -7.46
C GLY A 93 -8.67 11.93 -8.09
N ARG A 94 -7.40 11.50 -7.96
CA ARG A 94 -6.18 12.14 -8.50
C ARG A 94 -5.69 13.38 -7.72
N GLY A 95 -5.96 13.45 -6.41
CA GLY A 95 -5.40 14.46 -5.50
C GLY A 95 -6.43 15.05 -4.56
#